data_AF-A0A6J6NII3-F1
#
_entry.id   AF-A0A6J6NII3-F1
#
_cell.length_a   1.000
_cell.length_b   1.000
_cell.length_c   1.000
_cell.angle_alpha   90.00
_cell.angle_beta   90.00
_cell.angle_gamma   90.00
#
_symmetry.space_group_name_H-M   'P 1'
#
loop_
_entity.id
_entity.type
_entity.pdbx_description
1 polymer ?
#
loop_
_entity_poly.entity_id
_entity_poly.type
_entity_poly.pdbx_seq_one_letter_code
_entity_poly.pdbx_strand_id
1 'polypeptide(L)'
;MSEVAGRMSIQVGATALEASKGGRGVLLGGVPGVRPGKVVVIGGGVVGVAAATIAHGMRADVSIFDLDLPRLAQIDQLFKGQVKGIASSAYEIEREVMAADLVIGAVLVHGAKAPKLVSNALVKKMKPGSVLVDVAIDQGGCFEDSKATTHADPTFRVHNSIFYCVANMPGAVPATSTYALANATIKYGLAIANKGWQKAIADDPNLAKGLNAHEGKITYEAVAQAHNL
;
A
#
# COMPACT_ATOMS: atom_id res chain seq x y z
N MET A 1 8.72 -2.55 -6.30
CA MET A 1 7.75 -3.43 -5.60
C MET A 1 6.50 -2.69 -5.16
N SER A 2 6.62 -1.48 -4.59
CA SER A 2 5.48 -0.63 -4.18
C SER A 2 4.41 -0.44 -5.27
N GLU A 3 4.81 -0.22 -6.53
CA GLU A 3 3.86 -0.12 -7.64
C GLU A 3 3.05 -1.40 -7.84
N VAL A 4 3.69 -2.57 -7.76
CA VAL A 4 3.01 -3.87 -7.91
C VAL A 4 2.02 -4.06 -6.76
N ALA A 5 2.44 -3.79 -5.52
CA ALA A 5 1.58 -3.90 -4.35
C ALA A 5 0.36 -2.96 -4.43
N GLY A 6 0.56 -1.70 -4.81
CA GLY A 6 -0.54 -0.73 -5.00
C GLY A 6 -1.50 -1.12 -6.11
N ARG A 7 -1.02 -1.62 -7.26
CA ARG A 7 -1.91 -2.10 -8.33
C ARG A 7 -2.71 -3.33 -7.87
N MET A 8 -2.04 -4.26 -7.20
CA MET A 8 -2.65 -5.50 -6.74
C MET A 8 -3.64 -5.29 -5.59
N SER A 9 -3.47 -4.24 -4.78
CA SER A 9 -4.37 -3.94 -3.66
C SER A 9 -5.81 -3.71 -4.12
N ILE A 10 -6.00 -3.10 -5.30
CA ILE A 10 -7.32 -2.94 -5.89
C ILE A 10 -7.87 -4.25 -6.42
N GLN A 11 -7.04 -5.07 -7.06
CA GLN A 11 -7.49 -6.37 -7.58
C GLN A 11 -7.98 -7.28 -6.44
N VAL A 12 -7.18 -7.43 -5.38
CA VAL A 12 -7.59 -8.27 -4.23
C VAL A 12 -8.74 -7.64 -3.45
N GLY A 13 -8.79 -6.31 -3.35
CA GLY A 13 -9.90 -5.58 -2.75
C GLY A 13 -11.21 -5.78 -3.50
N ALA A 14 -11.17 -5.73 -4.84
CA ALA A 14 -12.33 -5.97 -5.69
C ALA A 14 -12.83 -7.42 -5.56
N THR A 15 -11.93 -8.41 -5.53
CA THR A 15 -12.30 -9.82 -5.28
C THR A 15 -12.90 -9.99 -3.89
N ALA A 16 -12.31 -9.37 -2.85
CA ALA A 16 -12.84 -9.46 -1.49
C ALA A 16 -14.19 -8.75 -1.32
N LEU A 17 -14.53 -7.79 -2.18
CA LEU A 17 -15.84 -7.13 -2.21
C LEU A 17 -16.95 -8.04 -2.75
N GLU A 18 -16.64 -9.13 -3.45
CA GLU A 18 -17.65 -10.05 -3.95
C GLU A 18 -18.44 -10.69 -2.78
N ALA A 19 -19.76 -10.80 -2.93
CA ALA A 19 -20.61 -11.41 -1.91
C ALA A 19 -20.25 -12.89 -1.66
N SER A 20 -19.82 -13.60 -2.70
CA SER A 20 -19.30 -14.98 -2.63
C SER A 20 -18.03 -15.10 -1.78
N LYS A 21 -17.29 -14.00 -1.59
CA LYS A 21 -16.11 -13.90 -0.71
C LYS A 21 -16.45 -13.29 0.66
N GLY A 22 -17.73 -13.02 0.91
CA GLY A 22 -18.23 -12.47 2.17
C GLY A 22 -18.22 -10.94 2.25
N GLY A 23 -17.82 -10.26 1.18
CA GLY A 23 -17.85 -8.81 1.05
C GLY A 23 -19.24 -8.27 0.74
N ARG A 24 -19.31 -6.96 0.50
CA ARG A 24 -20.58 -6.23 0.32
C ARG A 24 -21.36 -6.59 -0.95
N GLY A 25 -20.74 -7.24 -1.93
CA GLY A 25 -21.29 -7.51 -3.25
C GLY A 25 -21.26 -6.30 -4.19
N VAL A 26 -20.20 -5.49 -4.12
CA VAL A 26 -20.07 -4.26 -4.92
C VAL A 26 -19.10 -4.46 -6.09
N LEU A 27 -19.58 -4.24 -7.31
CA LEU A 27 -18.73 -4.08 -8.48
C LEU A 27 -18.16 -2.66 -8.51
N LEU A 28 -16.83 -2.52 -8.44
CA LEU A 28 -16.18 -1.20 -8.35
C LEU A 28 -16.60 -0.23 -9.45
N GLY A 29 -16.70 -0.69 -10.70
CA GLY A 29 -17.08 0.17 -11.82
C GLY A 29 -18.56 0.48 -11.95
N GLY A 30 -19.43 -0.18 -11.16
CA GLY A 30 -20.87 -0.14 -11.36
C GLY A 30 -21.26 -0.52 -12.80
N VAL A 31 -22.43 -0.05 -13.22
CA VAL A 31 -22.94 -0.13 -14.60
C VAL A 31 -23.85 1.09 -14.84
N PRO A 32 -24.18 1.46 -16.09
CA PRO A 32 -25.12 2.56 -16.34
C PRO A 32 -26.42 2.41 -15.52
N GLY A 33 -26.78 3.45 -14.76
CA GLY A 33 -27.92 3.43 -13.83
C GLY A 33 -27.61 2.97 -12.40
N VAL A 34 -26.39 2.50 -12.13
CA VAL A 34 -25.96 2.01 -10.81
C VAL A 34 -24.68 2.73 -10.37
N ARG A 35 -24.63 3.18 -9.12
CA ARG A 35 -23.46 3.88 -8.57
C ARG A 35 -22.21 2.97 -8.57
N PRO A 36 -21.02 3.50 -8.87
CA PRO A 36 -19.76 2.78 -8.68
C PRO A 36 -19.46 2.56 -7.19
N GLY A 37 -18.53 1.66 -6.91
CA GLY A 37 -17.98 1.48 -5.56
C GLY A 37 -17.10 2.66 -5.15
N LYS A 38 -17.13 3.01 -3.87
CA LYS A 38 -16.31 4.09 -3.29
C LYS A 38 -14.99 3.54 -2.75
N VAL A 39 -13.88 4.01 -3.28
CA VAL A 39 -12.52 3.63 -2.92
C VAL A 39 -11.81 4.80 -2.25
N VAL A 40 -11.30 4.56 -1.03
CA VAL A 40 -10.48 5.52 -0.29
C VAL A 40 -9.06 5.00 -0.20
N VAL A 41 -8.09 5.81 -0.64
CA VAL A 41 -6.66 5.49 -0.56
C VAL A 41 -6.00 6.43 0.45
N ILE A 42 -5.40 5.88 1.50
CA ILE A 42 -4.72 6.65 2.55
C ILE A 42 -3.22 6.61 2.29
N GLY A 43 -2.66 7.71 1.81
CA GLY A 43 -1.27 7.87 1.38
C GLY A 43 -1.18 8.13 -0.13
N GLY A 44 -0.54 9.25 -0.52
CA GLY A 44 -0.32 9.71 -1.89
C GLY A 44 1.02 9.27 -2.50
N GLY A 45 1.75 8.38 -1.84
CA GLY A 45 3.03 7.85 -2.32
C GLY A 45 2.90 6.92 -3.54
N VAL A 46 3.97 6.18 -3.85
CA VAL A 46 4.02 5.26 -5.00
C VAL A 46 2.93 4.19 -4.94
N VAL A 47 2.73 3.58 -3.76
CA VAL A 47 1.67 2.57 -3.54
C VAL A 47 0.29 3.19 -3.80
N GLY A 48 0.03 4.35 -3.19
CA GLY A 48 -1.28 4.99 -3.25
C GLY A 48 -1.65 5.45 -4.65
N VAL A 49 -0.72 6.08 -5.38
CA VAL A 49 -0.97 6.46 -6.78
C VAL A 49 -1.19 5.24 -7.65
N ALA A 50 -0.40 4.17 -7.48
CA ALA A 50 -0.60 2.93 -8.23
C ALA A 50 -1.97 2.29 -7.95
N ALA A 51 -2.43 2.33 -6.70
CA ALA A 51 -3.78 1.89 -6.32
C ALA A 51 -4.86 2.78 -6.94
N ALA A 52 -4.73 4.11 -6.82
CA ALA A 52 -5.67 5.05 -7.42
C ALA A 52 -5.75 4.88 -8.94
N THR A 53 -4.63 4.62 -9.64
CA THR A 53 -4.62 4.34 -11.07
C THR A 53 -5.48 3.14 -11.44
N ILE A 54 -5.38 2.02 -10.72
CA ILE A 54 -6.18 0.82 -11.02
C ILE A 54 -7.64 1.04 -10.63
N ALA A 55 -7.92 1.61 -9.46
CA ALA A 55 -9.29 1.89 -9.02
C ALA A 55 -10.02 2.83 -10.00
N HIS A 56 -9.33 3.88 -10.44
CA HIS A 56 -9.83 4.82 -11.44
C HIS A 56 -10.03 4.14 -12.80
N GLY A 57 -9.09 3.30 -13.24
CA GLY A 57 -9.23 2.48 -14.45
C GLY A 57 -10.40 1.50 -14.40
N MET A 58 -10.75 1.02 -13.21
CA MET A 58 -11.96 0.23 -12.95
C MET A 58 -13.23 1.09 -12.82
N ARG A 59 -13.13 2.42 -12.99
CA ARG A 59 -14.23 3.41 -12.89
C ARG A 59 -14.85 3.54 -11.50
N ALA A 60 -14.10 3.23 -10.45
CA ALA A 60 -14.53 3.48 -9.08
C ALA A 60 -14.61 4.98 -8.78
N ASP A 61 -15.36 5.34 -7.74
CA ASP A 61 -15.28 6.68 -7.13
C ASP A 61 -14.08 6.73 -6.18
N VAL A 62 -13.00 7.39 -6.59
CA VAL A 62 -11.71 7.34 -5.89
C VAL A 62 -11.40 8.66 -5.18
N SER A 63 -11.05 8.55 -3.90
CA SER A 63 -10.44 9.64 -3.12
C SER A 63 -9.09 9.20 -2.57
N ILE A 64 -8.09 10.08 -2.61
CA ILE A 64 -6.73 9.84 -2.12
C ILE A 64 -6.31 10.92 -1.14
N PHE A 65 -5.77 10.47 -0.02
CA PHE A 65 -5.42 11.29 1.13
C PHE A 65 -3.91 11.42 1.28
N ASP A 66 -3.42 12.63 1.53
CA ASP A 66 -2.04 12.88 1.90
C ASP A 66 -1.93 14.14 2.78
N LEU A 67 -0.83 14.28 3.51
CA LEU A 67 -0.48 15.50 4.25
C LEU A 67 0.25 16.51 3.36
N ASP A 68 0.94 16.04 2.31
CA ASP A 68 1.69 16.87 1.37
C ASP A 68 0.76 17.48 0.31
N LEU A 69 0.46 18.77 0.45
CA LEU A 69 -0.40 19.51 -0.49
C LEU A 69 0.20 19.61 -1.91
N PRO A 70 1.49 19.94 -2.10
CA PRO A 70 2.15 19.81 -3.41
C PRO A 70 1.97 18.42 -4.03
N ARG A 71 2.07 17.35 -3.24
CA ARG A 71 1.84 15.99 -3.74
C ARG A 71 0.40 15.78 -4.21
N LEU A 72 -0.58 16.27 -3.47
CA LEU A 72 -1.99 16.23 -3.89
C LEU A 72 -2.22 17.01 -5.19
N ALA A 73 -1.57 18.16 -5.38
CA ALA A 73 -1.65 18.92 -6.63
C ALA A 73 -1.07 18.13 -7.83
N GLN A 74 0.04 17.40 -7.64
CA GLN A 74 0.59 16.53 -8.69
C GLN A 74 -0.39 15.41 -9.06
N ILE A 75 -1.04 14.81 -8.05
CA ILE A 75 -2.01 13.74 -8.24
C ILE A 75 -3.25 14.26 -8.98
N ASP A 76 -3.75 15.44 -8.60
CA ASP A 76 -4.85 16.10 -9.29
C ASP A 76 -4.55 16.29 -10.79
N GLN A 77 -3.36 16.80 -11.13
CA GLN A 77 -2.91 16.95 -12.51
C GLN A 77 -2.81 15.59 -13.24
N LEU A 78 -2.26 14.57 -12.58
CA LEU A 78 -2.10 13.22 -13.15
C LEU A 78 -3.46 12.61 -13.55
N PHE A 79 -4.49 12.82 -12.73
CA PHE A 79 -5.83 12.27 -12.96
C PHE A 79 -6.81 13.29 -13.56
N LYS A 80 -6.36 14.49 -13.92
CA LYS A 80 -7.19 15.58 -14.46
C LYS A 80 -8.42 15.86 -13.57
N GLY A 81 -8.21 15.88 -12.26
CA GLY A 81 -9.25 16.08 -11.24
C GLY A 81 -10.26 14.94 -11.07
N GLN A 82 -10.09 13.79 -11.75
CA GLN A 82 -11.02 12.66 -11.65
C GLN A 82 -10.80 11.79 -10.39
N VAL A 83 -9.61 11.86 -9.79
CA VAL A 83 -9.33 11.31 -8.46
C VAL A 83 -9.28 12.47 -7.48
N LYS A 84 -10.11 12.41 -6.43
CA LYS A 84 -10.22 13.50 -5.45
C LYS A 84 -9.01 13.49 -4.51
N GLY A 85 -8.13 14.48 -4.63
CA GLY A 85 -7.06 14.71 -3.67
C GLY A 85 -7.59 15.42 -2.43
N ILE A 86 -7.47 14.80 -1.25
CA ILE A 86 -8.01 15.33 0.02
C ILE A 86 -6.88 15.48 1.03
N ALA A 87 -6.78 16.67 1.64
CA ALA A 87 -5.84 16.90 2.73
C ALA A 87 -6.20 16.03 3.94
N SER A 88 -5.22 15.27 4.43
CA SER A 88 -5.42 14.30 5.48
C SER A 88 -5.67 14.96 6.84
N SER A 89 -6.91 14.86 7.33
CA SER A 89 -7.30 15.21 8.70
C SER A 89 -8.13 14.08 9.31
N ALA A 90 -8.16 13.98 10.64
CA ALA A 90 -8.95 12.95 11.33
C ALA A 90 -10.45 13.01 10.93
N TYR A 91 -10.98 14.23 10.79
CA TYR A 91 -12.36 14.45 10.37
C TYR A 91 -12.65 13.92 8.96
N GLU A 92 -11.78 14.25 7.99
CA GLU A 92 -11.96 13.84 6.59
C GLU A 92 -11.75 12.32 6.43
N ILE A 93 -10.78 11.73 7.14
CA ILE A 93 -10.58 10.28 7.16
C ILE A 93 -11.83 9.58 7.71
N GLU A 94 -12.33 9.99 8.88
CA GLU A 94 -13.52 9.38 9.48
C GLU A 94 -14.71 9.44 8.51
N ARG A 95 -14.96 10.62 7.91
CA ARG A 95 -16.08 10.81 6.97
C ARG A 95 -15.97 9.88 5.75
N GLU A 96 -14.81 9.87 5.09
CA GLU A 96 -14.64 9.13 3.84
C GLU A 96 -14.56 7.62 4.07
N VAL A 97 -13.89 7.17 5.14
CA VAL A 97 -13.77 5.75 5.49
C VAL A 97 -15.12 5.14 5.86
N MET A 98 -15.97 5.82 6.63
CA MET A 98 -17.32 5.30 6.94
C MET A 98 -18.17 5.08 5.67
N ALA A 99 -17.96 5.90 4.64
CA ALA A 99 -18.67 5.82 3.38
C ALA A 99 -18.02 4.85 2.37
N ALA A 100 -16.80 4.37 2.61
CA ALA A 100 -16.06 3.56 1.66
C ALA A 100 -16.59 2.13 1.55
N ASP A 101 -16.56 1.58 0.34
CA ASP A 101 -16.71 0.14 0.13
C ASP A 101 -15.34 -0.55 0.24
N LEU A 102 -14.28 0.11 -0.24
CA LEU A 102 -12.89 -0.36 -0.18
C LEU A 102 -11.95 0.74 0.35
N VAL A 103 -11.11 0.40 1.32
CA VAL A 103 -10.07 1.29 1.86
C VAL A 103 -8.69 0.67 1.63
N ILE A 104 -7.76 1.44 1.08
CA ILE A 104 -6.37 1.05 0.87
C ILE A 104 -5.47 1.82 1.83
N GLY A 105 -4.77 1.09 2.68
CA GLY A 105 -3.72 1.62 3.55
C GLY A 105 -2.40 1.66 2.79
N ALA A 106 -1.95 2.85 2.40
CA ALA A 106 -0.77 3.07 1.56
C ALA A 106 0.22 4.08 2.17
N VAL A 107 0.16 4.27 3.49
CA VAL A 107 1.05 5.17 4.23
C VAL A 107 2.37 4.47 4.51
N LEU A 108 3.47 5.15 4.18
CA LEU A 108 4.84 4.71 4.46
C LEU A 108 5.56 5.84 5.18
N VAL A 109 6.09 5.55 6.36
CA VAL A 109 7.03 6.46 7.04
C VAL A 109 8.40 5.79 6.99
N HIS A 110 9.38 6.44 6.36
CA HIS A 110 10.71 5.87 6.20
C HIS A 110 11.33 5.58 7.58
N GLY A 111 11.72 4.32 7.82
CA GLY A 111 12.39 3.91 9.05
C GLY A 111 11.52 3.87 10.31
N ALA A 112 10.20 4.06 10.21
CA ALA A 112 9.30 4.07 11.36
C ALA A 112 8.12 3.11 11.15
N LYS A 113 7.45 2.78 12.26
CA LYS A 113 6.17 2.05 12.20
C LYS A 113 5.11 2.92 11.54
N ALA A 114 4.21 2.27 10.79
CA ALA A 114 3.07 2.98 10.20
C ALA A 114 2.17 3.56 11.30
N PRO A 115 1.72 4.83 11.20
CA PRO A 115 0.77 5.39 12.14
C PRO A 115 -0.59 4.70 12.01
N LYS A 116 -1.28 4.51 13.14
CA LYS A 116 -2.65 3.95 13.16
C LYS A 116 -3.66 5.04 12.82
N LEU A 117 -4.11 5.06 11.57
CA LEU A 117 -4.99 6.10 11.01
C LEU A 117 -6.47 5.70 10.99
N VAL A 118 -6.75 4.39 10.97
CA VAL A 118 -8.12 3.86 11.06
C VAL A 118 -8.22 3.03 12.33
N SER A 119 -9.00 3.53 13.29
CA SER A 119 -9.20 2.86 14.58
C SER A 119 -10.24 1.75 14.49
N ASN A 120 -10.19 0.80 15.43
CA ASN A 120 -11.21 -0.25 15.59
C ASN A 120 -12.61 0.35 15.71
N ALA A 121 -12.74 1.45 16.46
CA ALA A 121 -13.98 2.18 16.65
C ALA A 121 -14.54 2.75 15.33
N LEU A 122 -13.65 3.22 14.43
CA LEU A 122 -14.03 3.68 13.10
C LEU A 122 -14.45 2.50 12.22
N VAL A 123 -13.73 1.39 12.23
CA VAL A 123 -14.07 0.15 11.49
C VAL A 123 -15.46 -0.33 11.87
N LYS A 124 -15.83 -0.30 13.15
CA LYS A 124 -17.16 -0.69 13.63
C LYS A 124 -18.31 0.11 13.00
N LYS A 125 -18.06 1.36 12.60
CA LYS A 125 -19.04 2.26 11.96
C LYS A 125 -19.08 2.12 10.44
N MET A 126 -18.18 1.35 9.83
CA MET A 126 -18.15 1.17 8.38
C MET A 126 -19.35 0.36 7.87
N LYS A 127 -19.60 0.48 6.57
CA LYS A 127 -20.58 -0.35 5.86
C LYS A 127 -20.32 -1.84 6.11
N PRO A 128 -21.36 -2.64 6.41
CA PRO A 128 -21.22 -4.10 6.42
C PRO A 128 -20.70 -4.62 5.07
N GLY A 129 -19.74 -5.53 5.15
CA GLY A 129 -19.05 -6.12 4.01
C GLY A 129 -17.98 -5.22 3.38
N SER A 130 -17.65 -4.06 3.96
CA SER A 130 -16.55 -3.23 3.48
C SER A 130 -15.22 -3.96 3.60
N VAL A 131 -14.27 -3.60 2.74
CA VAL A 131 -12.95 -4.21 2.67
C VAL A 131 -11.88 -3.18 3.00
N LEU A 132 -10.91 -3.59 3.80
CA LEU A 132 -9.70 -2.82 4.09
C LEU A 132 -8.48 -3.64 3.65
N VAL A 133 -7.65 -3.07 2.78
CA VAL A 133 -6.40 -3.68 2.31
C VAL A 133 -5.24 -2.86 2.86
N ASP A 134 -4.48 -3.44 3.79
CA ASP A 134 -3.35 -2.75 4.43
C ASP A 134 -2.04 -3.13 3.73
N VAL A 135 -1.59 -2.28 2.81
CA VAL A 135 -0.30 -2.46 2.12
C VAL A 135 0.87 -2.05 3.01
N ALA A 136 0.61 -1.27 4.06
CA ALA A 136 1.62 -0.87 5.04
C ALA A 136 1.89 -1.94 6.10
N ILE A 137 1.35 -3.17 5.93
CA ILE A 137 1.47 -4.25 6.89
C ILE A 137 2.93 -4.65 7.18
N ASP A 138 3.83 -4.49 6.20
CA ASP A 138 5.27 -4.72 6.34
C ASP A 138 5.91 -3.83 7.45
N GLN A 139 5.26 -2.72 7.79
CA GLN A 139 5.67 -1.79 8.87
C GLN A 139 4.69 -1.79 10.05
N GLY A 140 3.90 -2.86 10.20
CA GLY A 140 2.91 -3.03 11.27
C GLY A 140 1.50 -2.56 10.92
N GLY A 141 1.27 -2.03 9.71
CA GLY A 141 -0.05 -1.66 9.20
C GLY A 141 -0.57 -0.32 9.70
N CYS A 142 -1.29 0.42 8.85
CA CYS A 142 -1.89 1.71 9.21
C CYS A 142 -3.31 1.60 9.79
N PHE A 143 -3.87 0.40 9.86
CA PHE A 143 -5.13 0.15 10.59
C PHE A 143 -4.83 -0.47 11.96
N GLU A 144 -5.64 -0.13 12.97
CA GLU A 144 -5.42 -0.57 14.36
C GLU A 144 -5.42 -2.09 14.49
N ASP A 145 -6.40 -2.77 13.88
CA ASP A 145 -6.58 -4.23 13.96
C ASP A 145 -5.80 -5.03 12.90
N SER A 146 -4.92 -4.38 12.14
CA SER A 146 -4.11 -5.05 11.11
C SER A 146 -3.16 -6.08 11.74
N LYS A 147 -3.23 -7.31 11.24
CA LYS A 147 -2.30 -8.40 11.53
C LYS A 147 -1.86 -9.05 10.23
N ALA A 148 -0.59 -9.41 10.12
CA ALA A 148 -0.06 -10.01 8.90
C ALA A 148 -0.77 -11.32 8.56
N THR A 149 -1.20 -11.45 7.31
CA THR A 149 -1.80 -12.67 6.74
C THR A 149 -0.92 -13.25 5.64
N THR A 150 -1.33 -14.37 5.05
CA THR A 150 -0.58 -15.06 4.00
C THR A 150 -1.42 -15.20 2.74
N HIS A 151 -0.81 -15.55 1.61
CA HIS A 151 -1.58 -15.83 0.38
C HIS A 151 -2.56 -16.99 0.53
N ALA A 152 -2.30 -17.95 1.44
CA ALA A 152 -3.17 -19.10 1.67
C ALA A 152 -4.41 -18.75 2.51
N ASP A 153 -4.24 -17.88 3.50
CA ASP A 153 -5.32 -17.35 4.33
C ASP A 153 -5.23 -15.81 4.36
N PRO A 154 -5.70 -15.13 3.30
CA PRO A 154 -5.37 -13.73 3.07
C PRO A 154 -6.23 -12.75 3.84
N THR A 155 -7.42 -13.18 4.29
CA THR A 155 -8.41 -12.28 4.87
C THR A 155 -8.93 -12.75 6.22
N PHE A 156 -9.34 -11.79 7.05
CA PHE A 156 -10.03 -12.04 8.31
C PHE A 156 -11.09 -10.97 8.55
N ARG A 157 -12.04 -11.23 9.45
CA ARG A 157 -13.08 -10.27 9.80
C ARG A 157 -12.68 -9.40 10.98
N VAL A 158 -13.05 -8.13 10.92
CA VAL A 158 -13.02 -7.17 12.02
C VAL A 158 -14.37 -6.48 12.02
N HIS A 159 -15.18 -6.70 13.07
CA HIS A 159 -16.60 -6.34 13.09
C HIS A 159 -17.31 -6.88 11.84
N ASN A 160 -17.95 -5.99 11.07
CA ASN A 160 -18.65 -6.34 9.83
C ASN A 160 -17.80 -6.12 8.57
N SER A 161 -16.50 -5.83 8.72
CA SER A 161 -15.56 -5.57 7.62
C SER A 161 -14.60 -6.73 7.41
N ILE A 162 -13.99 -6.77 6.23
CA ILE A 162 -12.96 -7.74 5.85
C ILE A 162 -11.62 -7.02 5.76
N PHE A 163 -10.61 -7.57 6.41
CA PHE A 163 -9.24 -7.11 6.33
C PHE A 163 -8.42 -8.03 5.43
N TYR A 164 -7.59 -7.44 4.57
CA TYR A 164 -6.56 -8.11 3.79
C TYR A 164 -5.21 -7.50 4.16
N CYS A 165 -4.28 -8.31 4.67
CA CYS A 165 -3.03 -7.84 5.26
C CYS A 165 -1.84 -8.74 4.84
N VAL A 166 -1.81 -9.19 3.59
CA VAL A 166 -0.71 -10.05 3.11
C VAL A 166 0.55 -9.19 2.90
N ALA A 167 1.61 -9.49 3.64
CA ALA A 167 2.89 -8.76 3.60
C ALA A 167 3.53 -8.75 2.20
N ASN A 168 3.79 -9.93 1.63
CA ASN A 168 4.43 -10.04 0.31
C ASN A 168 3.40 -10.08 -0.83
N MET A 169 2.59 -9.03 -1.00
CA MET A 169 1.62 -8.97 -2.11
C MET A 169 2.24 -9.26 -3.48
N PRO A 170 3.39 -8.66 -3.88
CA PRO A 170 4.00 -8.91 -5.19
C PRO A 170 4.38 -10.37 -5.45
N GLY A 171 4.50 -11.19 -4.41
CA GLY A 171 4.76 -12.63 -4.52
C GLY A 171 3.65 -13.41 -5.25
N ALA A 172 2.42 -12.90 -5.33
CA ALA A 172 1.34 -13.55 -6.07
C ALA A 172 1.46 -13.40 -7.60
N VAL A 173 2.29 -12.47 -8.09
CA VAL A 173 2.43 -12.16 -9.52
C VAL A 173 3.90 -12.23 -9.98
N PRO A 174 4.59 -13.36 -9.78
CA PRO A 174 6.03 -13.48 -10.02
C PRO A 174 6.44 -13.22 -11.47
N ALA A 175 5.57 -13.53 -12.43
CA ALA A 175 5.79 -13.23 -13.84
C ALA A 175 5.87 -11.72 -14.14
N THR A 176 5.39 -10.87 -13.23
CA THR A 176 5.51 -9.41 -13.31
C THR A 176 6.54 -8.88 -12.33
N SER A 177 6.46 -9.30 -11.06
CA SER A 177 7.29 -8.76 -9.98
C SER A 177 8.76 -9.13 -10.11
N THR A 178 9.09 -10.32 -10.65
CA THR A 178 10.48 -10.73 -10.89
C THR A 178 11.18 -9.78 -11.86
N TYR A 179 10.57 -9.52 -13.02
CA TYR A 179 11.14 -8.60 -14.00
C TYR A 179 11.19 -7.16 -13.49
N ALA A 180 10.14 -6.70 -12.79
CA ALA A 180 10.13 -5.36 -12.20
C ALA A 180 11.27 -5.18 -11.17
N LEU A 181 11.53 -6.18 -10.33
CA LEU A 181 12.65 -6.15 -9.37
C LEU A 181 14.00 -6.24 -10.08
N ALA A 182 14.15 -7.18 -11.02
CA ALA A 182 15.38 -7.40 -11.76
C ALA A 182 15.80 -6.13 -12.53
N ASN A 183 14.88 -5.47 -13.24
CA ASN A 183 15.17 -4.24 -14.00
C ASN A 183 15.71 -3.12 -13.10
N ALA A 184 15.24 -3.03 -11.85
CA ALA A 184 15.72 -2.04 -10.89
C ALA A 184 17.06 -2.42 -10.24
N THR A 185 17.37 -3.71 -10.14
CA THR A 185 18.48 -4.24 -9.33
C THR A 185 19.67 -4.76 -10.13
N ILE A 186 19.48 -5.15 -11.40
CA ILE A 186 20.49 -5.85 -12.20
C ILE A 186 21.80 -5.06 -12.32
N LYS A 187 21.72 -3.73 -12.45
CA LYS A 187 22.90 -2.86 -12.51
C LYS A 187 23.79 -2.95 -11.25
N TYR A 188 23.18 -3.09 -10.07
CA TYR A 188 23.89 -3.21 -8.80
C TYR A 188 24.52 -4.60 -8.68
N GLY A 189 23.79 -5.65 -9.05
CA GLY A 189 24.33 -7.02 -9.09
C GLY A 189 25.55 -7.15 -10.00
N LEU A 190 25.48 -6.57 -11.21
CA LEU A 190 26.61 -6.55 -12.14
C LEU A 190 27.81 -5.73 -11.62
N ALA A 191 27.56 -4.60 -10.96
CA ALA A 191 28.63 -3.80 -10.35
C ALA A 191 29.37 -4.59 -9.26
N ILE A 192 28.64 -5.27 -8.38
CA ILE A 192 29.21 -6.10 -7.32
C ILE A 192 29.97 -7.29 -7.93
N ALA A 193 29.39 -7.97 -8.92
CA ALA A 193 30.02 -9.13 -9.55
C ALA A 193 31.35 -8.78 -10.24
N ASN A 194 31.41 -7.64 -10.93
CA ASN A 194 32.60 -7.25 -11.70
C ASN A 194 33.69 -6.58 -10.86
N LYS A 195 33.32 -5.86 -9.78
CA LYS A 195 34.25 -5.00 -9.03
C LYS A 195 34.54 -5.48 -7.59
N GLY A 196 33.75 -6.43 -7.09
CA GLY A 196 33.64 -6.68 -5.65
C GLY A 196 32.83 -5.60 -4.93
N TRP A 197 32.30 -5.92 -3.75
CA TRP A 197 31.37 -5.04 -3.04
C TRP A 197 32.04 -3.73 -2.56
N GLN A 198 33.28 -3.77 -2.04
CA GLN A 198 33.95 -2.56 -1.52
C GLN A 198 34.08 -1.47 -2.59
N LYS A 199 34.57 -1.84 -3.78
CA LYS A 199 34.71 -0.91 -4.89
C LYS A 199 33.34 -0.50 -5.45
N ALA A 200 32.38 -1.43 -5.53
CA ALA A 200 31.05 -1.12 -6.02
C ALA A 200 30.33 -0.08 -5.15
N ILE A 201 30.42 -0.17 -3.82
CA ILE A 201 29.83 0.82 -2.92
C ILE A 201 30.62 2.15 -2.89
N ALA A 202 31.94 2.11 -3.07
CA ALA A 202 32.74 3.33 -3.16
C ALA A 202 32.40 4.13 -4.43
N ASP A 203 32.10 3.44 -5.53
CA ASP A 203 31.73 4.03 -6.82
C ASP A 203 30.26 4.52 -6.87
N ASP A 204 29.36 3.95 -6.06
CA ASP A 204 27.93 4.30 -6.04
C ASP A 204 27.42 4.56 -4.61
N PRO A 205 27.27 5.85 -4.22
CA PRO A 205 26.74 6.23 -2.91
C PRO A 205 25.34 5.69 -2.59
N ASN A 206 24.52 5.38 -3.60
CA ASN A 206 23.20 4.78 -3.37
C ASN A 206 23.32 3.30 -3.01
N LEU A 207 24.27 2.59 -3.63
CA LEU A 207 24.57 1.21 -3.26
C LEU A 207 25.23 1.14 -1.87
N ALA A 208 26.07 2.12 -1.52
CA ALA A 208 26.67 2.23 -0.19
C ALA A 208 25.65 2.29 0.94
N LYS A 209 24.54 3.03 0.74
CA LYS A 209 23.42 3.09 1.69
C LYS A 209 22.75 1.73 1.94
N GLY A 210 22.96 0.75 1.06
CA GLY A 210 22.44 -0.61 1.21
C GLY A 210 23.29 -1.54 2.09
N LEU A 211 24.50 -1.14 2.50
CA LEU A 211 25.36 -1.96 3.35
C LEU A 211 24.81 -2.00 4.79
N ASN A 212 24.36 -3.17 5.22
CA ASN A 212 23.75 -3.34 6.55
C ASN A 212 24.69 -3.97 7.58
N ALA A 213 25.49 -4.96 7.17
CA ALA A 213 26.41 -5.65 8.06
C ALA A 213 27.66 -6.18 7.32
N HIS A 214 28.80 -6.19 8.01
CA HIS A 214 30.05 -6.76 7.52
C HIS A 214 30.96 -7.16 8.70
N GLU A 215 31.62 -8.33 8.62
CA GLU A 215 32.55 -8.82 9.65
C GLU A 215 31.99 -8.78 11.09
N GLY A 216 30.73 -9.18 11.25
CA GLY A 216 30.06 -9.19 12.55
C GLY A 216 29.67 -7.80 13.09
N LYS A 217 29.89 -6.73 12.31
CA LYS A 217 29.50 -5.35 12.66
C LYS A 217 28.29 -4.91 11.86
N ILE A 218 27.35 -4.25 12.54
CA ILE A 218 26.24 -3.55 11.89
C ILE A 218 26.74 -2.19 11.41
N THR A 219 26.51 -1.88 10.15
CA THR A 219 26.95 -0.61 9.52
C THR A 219 25.79 0.36 9.31
N TYR A 220 24.55 -0.10 9.46
CA TYR A 220 23.35 0.71 9.25
C TYR A 220 22.68 1.05 10.59
N GLU A 221 22.75 2.32 10.96
CA GLU A 221 22.29 2.84 12.26
C GLU A 221 20.85 2.45 12.59
N ALA A 222 19.93 2.53 11.63
CA ALA A 222 18.52 2.23 11.88
C ALA A 222 18.29 0.76 12.27
N VAL A 223 19.10 -0.18 11.78
CA VAL A 223 19.03 -1.60 12.18
C VAL A 223 19.60 -1.79 13.59
N ALA A 224 20.70 -1.12 13.92
CA ALA A 224 21.26 -1.14 15.26
C ALA A 224 20.24 -0.63 16.30
N GLN A 225 19.62 0.53 16.03
CA GLN A 225 18.57 1.11 16.87
C GLN A 225 17.34 0.20 16.99
N ALA A 226 16.86 -0.39 15.89
CA ALA A 226 15.68 -1.26 15.89
C ALA A 226 15.86 -2.53 16.75
N HIS A 227 17.10 -3.00 16.90
CA HIS A 227 17.44 -4.22 17.63
C HIS A 227 18.20 -3.99 18.94
N ASN A 228 18.45 -2.73 19.33
CA ASN A 228 19.24 -2.35 20.51
C ASN A 228 20.66 -2.96 20.52
N LEU A 229 21.36 -2.87 19.39
CA LEU A 229 22.71 -3.40 19.17
C LEU A 229 23.77 -2.30 18.99
#